data_AF-A0A0S9C0D5-F1
#
_entry.id   AF-A0A0S9C0D5-F1
#
_cell.length_a   1.000
_cell.length_b   1.000
_cell.length_c   1.000
_cell.angle_alpha   90.00
_cell.angle_beta   90.00
_cell.angle_gamma   90.00
#
_symmetry.space_group_name_H-M   'P 1'
#
loop_
_entity.id
_entity.type
_entity.pdbx_description
1 polymer ?
#
loop_
_entity_poly.entity_id
_entity_poly.type
_entity_poly.pdbx_seq_one_letter_code
_entity_poly.pdbx_strand_id
1 'polypeptide(L)' 'MVSDAEREPTIRKVADRLAIRFPAAPRHRIEGIVAEEYDSLDSGRIRIYIPTLVENSARSRLHRELNT' A
#
# COMPACT_ATOMS: atom_id res chain seq x y z
N MET A 1 -3.65 -18.77 9.63
CA MET A 1 -3.06 -18.39 8.34
C MET A 1 -3.96 -17.32 7.76
N VAL A 2 -3.49 -16.08 7.59
CA VAL A 2 -4.19 -15.15 6.70
C VAL A 2 -4.02 -15.77 5.32
N SER A 3 -5.10 -16.16 4.68
CA SER A 3 -5.02 -16.70 3.34
C SER A 3 -4.59 -15.56 2.42
N ASP A 4 -3.61 -15.79 1.55
CA ASP A 4 -3.21 -14.92 0.42
C ASP A 4 -4.41 -14.25 -0.30
N ALA A 5 -5.57 -14.89 -0.22
CA ALA A 5 -6.87 -14.44 -0.71
C ALA A 5 -7.24 -12.98 -0.36
N GLU A 6 -6.85 -12.43 0.80
CA GLU A 6 -7.20 -11.04 1.17
C GLU A 6 -6.09 -10.01 0.88
N ARG A 7 -4.86 -10.48 0.65
CA ARG A 7 -3.69 -9.62 0.40
C ARG A 7 -3.86 -8.86 -0.91
N GLU A 8 -4.06 -9.60 -1.98
CA GLU A 8 -4.11 -9.04 -3.33
C GLU A 8 -5.29 -8.07 -3.54
N PRO A 9 -6.52 -8.36 -3.09
CA PRO A 9 -7.62 -7.38 -3.13
C PRO A 9 -7.34 -6.11 -2.32
N THR A 10 -6.67 -6.24 -1.17
CA THR A 10 -6.32 -5.10 -0.33
C THR A 10 -5.30 -4.20 -1.01
N ILE A 11 -4.24 -4.79 -1.57
CA ILE A 11 -3.19 -4.05 -2.30
C ILE A 11 -3.82 -3.27 -3.46
N ARG A 12 -4.64 -3.93 -4.29
CA ARG A 12 -5.32 -3.27 -5.42
C ARG A 12 -6.19 -2.10 -4.98
N LYS A 13 -7.03 -2.31 -3.95
CA LYS A 13 -7.95 -1.28 -3.45
C LYS A 13 -7.22 -0.07 -2.87
N VAL A 14 -6.09 -0.27 -2.19
CA VAL A 14 -5.25 0.82 -1.66
C VAL A 14 -4.53 1.53 -2.80
N ALA A 15 -3.96 0.76 -3.73
CA ALA A 15 -3.28 1.32 -4.89
C ALA A 15 -4.23 2.18 -5.75
N ASP A 16 -5.51 1.81 -5.89
CA ASP A 16 -6.51 2.61 -6.62
C ASP A 16 -6.69 4.00 -6.02
N ARG A 17 -6.79 4.08 -4.69
CA ARG A 17 -6.89 5.36 -3.99
C ARG A 17 -5.62 6.20 -4.14
N LEU A 18 -4.45 5.56 -4.07
CA LEU A 18 -3.17 6.24 -4.20
C LEU A 18 -2.91 6.72 -5.64
N ALA A 19 -3.33 5.97 -6.65
CA ALA A 19 -3.19 6.37 -8.05
C ALA A 19 -3.96 7.65 -8.38
N ILE A 20 -5.14 7.84 -7.76
CA ILE A 20 -5.89 9.11 -7.86
C ILE A 20 -5.11 10.27 -7.24
N ARG A 21 -4.44 10.02 -6.11
CA ARG A 21 -3.71 11.04 -5.34
C ARG A 21 -2.32 11.36 -5.92
N PHE A 22 -1.71 10.39 -6.60
CA PHE A 22 -0.37 10.48 -7.16
C PHE A 22 -0.39 10.12 -8.65
N PRO A 23 -1.04 10.93 -9.51
CA PRO A 23 -1.22 10.61 -10.93
C PRO A 23 0.09 10.58 -11.73
N ALA A 24 1.16 11.20 -11.21
CA ALA A 24 2.48 11.18 -11.83
C ALA A 24 3.27 9.88 -11.57
N ALA A 25 2.86 9.07 -10.58
CA ALA A 25 3.54 7.82 -10.27
C ALA A 25 2.96 6.67 -11.12
N PRO A 26 3.81 5.84 -11.75
CA PRO A 26 3.34 4.66 -12.49
C PRO A 26 2.59 3.69 -11.58
N ARG A 27 1.48 3.12 -12.08
CA ARG A 27 0.62 2.22 -11.32
C ARG A 27 1.36 1.05 -10.67
N HIS A 28 2.24 0.39 -11.43
CA HIS A 28 3.03 -0.74 -10.94
C HIS A 28 3.95 -0.35 -9.78
N ARG A 29 4.44 0.90 -9.74
CA ARG A 29 5.28 1.40 -8.65
C ARG A 29 4.46 1.59 -7.38
N ILE A 30 3.25 2.12 -7.50
CA ILE A 30 2.31 2.28 -6.39
C ILE A 30 1.95 0.90 -5.80
N GLU A 31 1.61 -0.08 -6.65
CA GLU A 31 1.29 -1.44 -6.21
C GLU A 31 2.46 -2.12 -5.48
N GLY A 32 3.69 -1.97 -6.01
CA GLY A 32 4.90 -2.50 -5.37
C GLY A 32 5.12 -1.91 -3.98
N ILE A 33 5.00 -0.58 -3.82
CA ILE A 33 5.12 0.08 -2.52
C ILE A 33 4.03 -0.41 -1.56
N VAL A 34 2.78 -0.49 -2.00
CA VAL A 34 1.66 -0.96 -1.17
C VAL A 34 1.87 -2.41 -0.72
N ALA A 35 2.41 -3.27 -1.59
CA ALA A 35 2.74 -4.65 -1.27
C ALA A 35 3.86 -4.75 -0.21
N GLU A 36 4.95 -4.00 -0.40
CA GLU A 36 6.07 -3.94 0.57
C GLU A 36 5.59 -3.49 1.95
N GLU A 37 4.77 -2.44 2.00
CA GLU A 37 4.21 -1.92 3.26
C GLU A 37 3.23 -2.93 3.89
N TYR A 38 2.39 -3.60 3.09
CA TYR A 38 1.48 -4.65 3.57
C TYR A 38 2.25 -5.79 4.24
N ASP A 39 3.28 -6.32 3.56
CA ASP A 39 4.09 -7.42 4.07
C ASP A 39 4.85 -7.02 5.35
N SER A 40 5.30 -5.76 5.44
CA SER A 40 5.97 -5.25 6.64
C SER A 40 5.04 -5.21 7.86
N LEU A 41 3.74 -4.92 7.64
CA LEU A 41 2.73 -4.76 8.69
C LEU A 41 2.04 -6.08 9.05
N ASP A 42 1.96 -7.05 8.12
CA ASP A 42 1.42 -8.39 8.39
C ASP A 42 2.28 -9.19 9.39
N SER A 43 3.50 -8.73 9.68
CA SER A 43 4.32 -9.23 10.77
C SER A 43 3.71 -8.98 12.18
N GLY A 44 2.68 -8.12 12.30
CA GLY A 44 2.00 -7.77 13.55
C GLY A 44 0.54 -8.25 13.66
N ARG A 45 0.10 -8.63 14.86
CA ARG A 45 -1.24 -9.20 15.18
C ARG A 45 -2.46 -8.30 14.91
N ILE A 46 -2.33 -7.08 14.40
CA ILE A 46 -3.43 -6.12 14.28
C ILE A 46 -3.85 -5.95 12.82
N ARG A 47 -4.67 -6.88 12.32
CA ARG A 47 -5.09 -6.98 10.91
C ARG A 47 -6.19 -6.00 10.50
N ILE A 48 -6.98 -5.53 11.45
CA ILE A 48 -8.11 -4.62 11.21
C ILE A 48 -7.70 -3.21 10.77
N TYR A 49 -6.42 -2.84 10.92
CA TYR A 49 -5.91 -1.52 10.52
C TYR A 49 -4.89 -1.55 9.37
N ILE A 50 -4.58 -2.73 8.80
CA ILE A 50 -3.55 -2.87 7.75
C ILE A 50 -3.83 -1.96 6.53
N PRO A 51 -5.05 -1.90 5.95
CA PRO A 51 -5.27 -1.08 4.75
C PRO A 51 -4.98 0.42 4.97
N THR A 52 -5.35 0.96 6.13
CA THR A 52 -5.13 2.37 6.47
C THR A 52 -3.67 2.66 6.79
N LEU A 53 -2.99 1.76 7.50
CA LEU A 53 -1.56 1.89 7.80
C LEU A 53 -0.71 1.80 6.53
N VAL A 54 -1.02 0.83 5.66
CA VAL A 54 -0.40 0.68 4.34
C VAL A 54 -0.60 1.93 3.50
N GLU A 55 -1.82 2.47 3.44
CA GLU A 55 -2.10 3.69 2.69
C GLU A 55 -1.31 4.90 3.22
N ASN A 56 -1.25 5.08 4.54
CA ASN A 56 -0.50 6.19 5.15
C ASN A 56 1.01 6.08 4.94
N SER A 57 1.57 4.87 5.07
CA SER A 57 3.01 4.63 4.87
C SER A 57 3.39 4.79 3.40
N ALA A 58 2.63 4.17 2.49
CA ALA A 58 2.82 4.28 1.06
C ALA A 58 2.72 5.74 0.58
N ARG A 59 1.73 6.49 1.09
CA ARG A 59 1.60 7.93 0.82
C ARG A 59 2.83 8.71 1.26
N SER A 60 3.34 8.45 2.47
CA SER A 60 4.54 9.13 3.00
C SER A 60 5.76 8.86 2.14
N ARG A 61 5.94 7.62 1.68
CA ARG A 61 7.05 7.22 0.80
C ARG A 61 6.94 7.83 -0.59
N LEU A 62 5.76 7.77 -1.22
CA LEU A 62 5.50 8.39 -2.53
C LEU A 62 5.78 9.90 -2.50
N HIS A 63 5.43 10.58 -1.41
CA HIS A 63 5.73 12.00 -1.27
C HIS A 63 7.24 12.30 -1.23
N ARG A 64 8.03 11.43 -0.59
CA ARG A 64 9.50 11.55 -0.60
C ARG A 64 10.09 11.27 -1.99
N GLU A 65 9.61 10.22 -2.66
CA GLU A 65 10.10 9.82 -3.99
C GLU A 65 9.76 10.86 -5.08
N LEU A 66 8.65 11.58 -4.97
CA LEU A 66 8.19 12.55 -5.98
C LEU A 66 8.62 14.00 -5.73
N ASN A 67 9.11 14.33 -4.52
CA ASN A 67 9.60 15.67 -4.18
C ASN A 67 11.14 15.77 -4.25
N THR A 68 11.81 14.76 -4.81
CA THR A 68 13.25 14.78 -5.12
C THR A 68 13.42 15.09 -6.61
#